data_AF-A0A2E0ZLQ8-F1
#
_entry.id   AF-A0A2E0ZLQ8-F1
#
_cell.length_a   1.000
_cell.length_b   1.000
_cell.length_c   1.000
_cell.angle_alpha   90.00
_cell.angle_beta   90.00
_cell.angle_gamma   90.00
#
_symmetry.space_group_name_H-M   'P 1'
#
loop_
_entity.id
_entity.type
_entity.pdbx_description
1 polymer ?
#
loop_
_entity_poly.entity_id
_entity_poly.type
_entity_poly.pdbx_seq_one_letter_code
_entity_poly.pdbx_strand_id
1 'polypeptide(L)'
;MNVFRKITILIIGLLTLSLTIPAWSASNLVVSEGEEAYEEALIGLRLRSFNNTGGSELFLGVPDLALGTNRNEANIQWAETNGVSFSLNRLTDSLNVTIVNGNGTYSLDYPNVSSQLAALGKTYTVDDLNIMQITLVDRDEGEVLLQNAMIDGQTLGDFSGDNWNHWMVSGYDFSQGFELTGTLLLTGSFSNSQEMSKIEFRVGHQFVPDTTPPTTTIDNADSTTEVIGPQLGTAVFEFSGTDETTANENLRYECRLNDGDWTPCTSPVTYTDLAPGSYTFTARAIDEAGNADANPPSQQWTISVSYIVYIPVVIK
;
A
#
# COMPACT_ATOMS: atom_id res chain seq x y z
N MET A 1 -10.87 -8.16 -19.20
CA MET A 1 -10.43 -7.45 -20.41
C MET A 1 -11.08 -6.07 -20.42
N ASN A 2 -10.55 -5.12 -19.64
CA ASN A 2 -11.14 -3.79 -19.51
C ASN A 2 -10.45 -2.82 -20.47
N VAL A 3 -11.26 -2.25 -21.34
CA VAL A 3 -10.89 -1.40 -22.47
C VAL A 3 -10.72 0.03 -21.98
N PHE A 4 -9.52 0.58 -22.06
CA PHE A 4 -9.32 2.03 -21.97
C PHE A 4 -9.96 2.70 -23.19
N ARG A 5 -10.90 3.63 -22.98
CA ARG A 5 -11.32 4.58 -24.03
C ARG A 5 -10.76 5.96 -23.73
N LYS A 6 -9.83 6.40 -24.60
CA LYS A 6 -9.36 7.79 -24.71
C LYS A 6 -10.54 8.73 -24.94
N ILE A 7 -10.63 9.82 -24.18
CA ILE A 7 -11.50 10.96 -24.51
C ILE A 7 -10.60 12.14 -24.89
N THR A 8 -10.64 12.51 -26.16
CA THR A 8 -10.06 13.75 -26.68
C THR A 8 -11.05 14.89 -26.46
N ILE A 9 -10.69 15.90 -25.67
CA ILE A 9 -11.52 17.08 -25.43
C ILE A 9 -11.21 18.15 -26.49
N LEU A 10 -12.18 18.44 -27.36
CA LEU A 10 -12.17 19.57 -28.28
C LEU A 10 -12.77 20.79 -27.56
N ILE A 11 -11.96 21.81 -27.32
CA ILE A 11 -12.37 23.02 -26.58
C ILE A 11 -13.15 23.95 -27.52
N ILE A 12 -14.46 24.12 -27.29
CA ILE A 12 -15.27 25.20 -27.86
C ILE A 12 -16.15 25.77 -26.74
N GLY A 13 -15.86 27.00 -26.31
CA GLY A 13 -16.74 27.83 -25.47
C GLY A 13 -16.48 27.77 -23.96
N LEU A 14 -16.35 28.95 -23.35
CA LEU A 14 -16.26 29.16 -21.91
C LEU A 14 -17.48 28.55 -21.19
N LEU A 15 -17.30 27.36 -20.62
CA LEU A 15 -18.08 26.87 -19.49
C LEU A 15 -17.08 26.52 -18.39
N THR A 16 -17.18 27.16 -17.23
CA THR A 16 -16.45 26.72 -16.03
C THR A 16 -17.08 25.40 -15.58
N LEU A 17 -16.44 24.29 -15.95
CA LEU A 17 -16.78 22.96 -15.46
C LEU A 17 -16.13 22.79 -14.09
N SER A 18 -16.88 22.97 -13.01
CA SER A 18 -16.46 22.54 -11.68
C SER A 18 -16.49 21.01 -11.64
N LEU A 19 -15.34 20.39 -11.82
CA LEU A 19 -15.18 18.95 -11.65
C LEU A 19 -15.12 18.65 -10.15
N THR A 20 -16.21 18.16 -9.56
CA THR A 20 -16.12 17.45 -8.29
C THR A 20 -15.46 16.11 -8.57
N ILE A 21 -14.15 16.04 -8.28
CA ILE A 21 -13.44 14.78 -8.15
C ILE A 21 -14.13 14.02 -7.01
N PRO A 22 -14.57 12.77 -7.19
CA PRO A 22 -15.08 12.00 -6.06
C PRO A 22 -14.00 11.98 -4.98
N ALA A 23 -14.37 12.39 -3.77
CA ALA A 23 -13.50 12.21 -2.61
C ALA A 23 -13.06 10.75 -2.64
N TRP A 24 -11.74 10.54 -2.78
CA TRP A 24 -11.12 9.26 -2.51
C TRP A 24 -11.74 8.69 -1.23
N SER A 25 -11.97 7.38 -1.20
CA SER A 25 -12.33 6.67 0.04
C SER A 25 -11.53 7.29 1.17
N ALA A 26 -12.21 7.79 2.21
CA ALA A 26 -11.57 8.50 3.31
C ALA A 26 -10.31 7.73 3.70
N SER A 27 -9.13 8.29 3.39
CA SER A 27 -7.88 7.68 3.82
C SER A 27 -7.99 7.53 5.32
N ASN A 28 -7.70 6.32 5.82
CA ASN A 28 -7.53 6.10 7.25
C ASN A 28 -6.18 6.68 7.64
N LEU A 29 -6.00 7.98 7.41
CA LEU A 29 -4.78 8.71 7.67
C LEU A 29 -4.46 8.56 9.15
N VAL A 30 -3.36 7.89 9.46
CA VAL A 30 -2.90 7.70 10.83
C VAL A 30 -1.61 8.48 11.01
N VAL A 31 -1.57 9.31 12.05
CA VAL A 31 -0.35 9.93 12.56
C VAL A 31 -0.02 9.27 13.89
N SER A 32 1.19 8.72 14.00
CA SER A 32 1.67 8.08 15.23
C SER A 32 3.09 8.51 15.53
N GLU A 33 3.41 8.71 16.81
CA GLU A 33 4.79 8.92 17.24
C GLU A 33 5.51 7.56 17.32
N GLY A 34 6.75 7.47 16.83
CA GLY A 34 7.51 6.22 16.82
C GLY A 34 8.78 6.27 15.98
N GLU A 35 9.63 5.26 16.13
CA GLU A 35 10.91 5.12 15.41
C GLU A 35 10.72 4.89 13.90
N GLU A 36 11.83 4.96 13.13
CA GLU A 36 11.82 4.75 11.68
C GLU A 36 11.11 3.43 11.31
N ALA A 37 9.99 3.53 10.59
CA ALA A 37 9.14 2.38 10.25
C ALA A 37 9.11 2.04 8.75
N TYR A 38 9.88 2.75 7.91
CA TYR A 38 10.04 2.39 6.49
C TYR A 38 11.22 1.44 6.30
N GLU A 39 11.09 0.48 5.39
CA GLU A 39 12.21 -0.37 4.96
C GLU A 39 13.23 0.43 4.16
N GLU A 40 12.74 1.40 3.39
CA GLU A 40 13.55 2.29 2.58
C GLU A 40 12.86 3.65 2.40
N ALA A 41 13.54 4.74 2.77
CA ALA A 41 13.17 6.08 2.32
C ALA A 41 13.62 6.23 0.87
N LEU A 42 12.73 6.71 0.01
CA LEU A 42 12.96 6.82 -1.43
C LEU A 42 13.00 8.29 -1.89
N ILE A 43 12.26 9.17 -1.22
CA ILE A 43 12.28 10.61 -1.49
C ILE A 43 12.35 11.39 -0.18
N GLY A 44 12.83 12.63 -0.24
CA GLY A 44 12.77 13.46 0.95
C GLY A 44 13.07 14.93 0.73
N LEU A 45 12.72 15.67 1.78
CA LEU A 45 12.99 17.07 2.01
C LEU A 45 13.71 17.22 3.35
N ARG A 46 14.81 17.97 3.39
CA ARG A 46 15.48 18.36 4.64
C ARG A 46 15.59 19.89 4.69
N LEU A 47 15.15 20.46 5.79
CA LEU A 47 15.31 21.86 6.17
C LEU A 47 16.11 21.91 7.45
N ARG A 48 17.17 22.72 7.50
CA ARG A 48 18.13 22.66 8.61
C ARG A 48 18.77 24.02 8.88
N SER A 49 19.63 24.09 9.89
CA SER A 49 20.40 25.27 10.32
C SER A 49 19.56 26.39 10.91
N PHE A 50 18.43 26.75 10.29
CA PHE A 50 17.49 27.82 10.70
C PHE A 50 18.15 29.18 11.02
N ASN A 51 19.40 29.32 10.58
CA ASN A 51 20.24 30.49 10.62
C ASN A 51 21.10 30.45 9.35
N ASN A 52 21.36 31.63 8.80
CA ASN A 52 22.15 31.80 7.59
C ASN A 52 23.64 31.59 7.90
N THR A 53 24.09 30.34 7.97
CA THR A 53 25.49 30.01 8.28
C THR A 53 26.39 30.03 7.04
N GLY A 54 25.84 30.38 5.86
CA GLY A 54 26.59 30.46 4.60
C GLY A 54 26.71 29.14 3.83
N GLY A 55 25.89 28.13 4.15
CA GLY A 55 25.79 26.89 3.38
C GLY A 55 24.35 26.39 3.32
N SER A 56 24.05 25.54 2.34
CA SER A 56 22.68 25.13 1.99
C SER A 56 21.84 24.67 3.20
N GLU A 57 20.65 25.24 3.31
CA GLU A 57 19.67 24.96 4.36
C GLU A 57 18.46 24.18 3.87
N LEU A 58 18.21 24.15 2.55
CA LEU A 58 17.15 23.42 1.89
C LEU A 58 17.72 22.31 1.01
N PHE A 59 17.24 21.08 1.16
CA PHE A 59 17.63 19.92 0.37
C PHE A 59 16.42 19.13 -0.07
N LEU A 60 16.36 18.78 -1.35
CA LEU A 60 15.25 18.02 -1.93
C LEU A 60 15.80 16.97 -2.88
N GLY A 61 15.35 15.73 -2.78
CA GLY A 61 15.86 14.70 -3.67
C GLY A 61 15.37 13.29 -3.40
N VAL A 62 16.09 12.37 -4.04
CA VAL A 62 15.91 10.92 -3.93
C VAL A 62 17.05 10.36 -3.07
N PRO A 63 16.97 9.10 -2.64
CA PRO A 63 17.28 8.75 -1.27
C PRO A 63 18.76 8.95 -0.94
N ASP A 64 18.98 9.15 0.36
CA ASP A 64 20.22 9.67 0.94
C ASP A 64 20.48 11.14 0.58
N LEU A 65 19.69 12.03 1.19
CA LEU A 65 19.90 13.48 1.10
C LEU A 65 21.27 13.94 1.63
N ALA A 66 22.11 13.08 2.23
CA ALA A 66 23.47 13.44 2.59
C ALA A 66 24.44 13.34 1.40
N LEU A 67 24.09 12.60 0.34
CA LEU A 67 24.84 12.53 -0.91
C LEU A 67 24.45 13.65 -1.88
N GLY A 68 25.38 14.57 -2.16
CA GLY A 68 25.12 15.75 -2.97
C GLY A 68 24.69 15.49 -4.42
N THR A 69 24.95 14.29 -4.98
CA THR A 69 24.50 13.92 -6.33
C THR A 69 23.02 13.57 -6.41
N ASN A 70 22.39 13.24 -5.28
CA ASN A 70 21.03 12.71 -5.24
C ASN A 70 20.01 13.77 -4.83
N ARG A 71 20.44 15.02 -4.67
CA ARG A 71 19.60 16.13 -4.21
C ARG A 71 19.91 17.40 -4.99
N ASN A 72 18.92 18.27 -5.04
CA ASN A 72 19.15 19.69 -5.26
C ASN A 72 19.21 20.38 -3.90
N GLU A 73 19.86 21.54 -3.85
CA GLU A 73 20.01 22.30 -2.61
C GLU A 73 20.00 23.80 -2.85
N ALA A 74 19.56 24.56 -1.85
CA ALA A 74 19.49 26.02 -1.91
C ALA A 74 19.65 26.64 -0.52
N ASN A 75 19.95 27.94 -0.52
CA ASN A 75 19.93 28.74 0.70
C ASN A 75 18.56 29.39 0.92
N ILE A 76 18.18 29.62 2.18
CA ILE A 76 16.92 30.27 2.57
C ILE A 76 17.19 31.38 3.60
N GLN A 77 16.57 32.55 3.42
CA GLN A 77 16.51 33.54 4.50
C GLN A 77 15.31 33.24 5.42
N TRP A 78 15.59 32.63 6.56
CA TRP A 78 14.57 32.26 7.55
C TRP A 78 13.88 33.49 8.16
N ALA A 79 12.58 33.36 8.42
CA ALA A 79 11.82 34.26 9.28
C ALA A 79 11.28 33.48 10.50
N GLU A 80 10.65 34.15 11.46
CA GLU A 80 9.98 33.45 12.56
C GLU A 80 8.88 32.51 12.06
N THR A 81 8.15 32.90 11.01
CA THR A 81 7.07 32.11 10.41
C THR A 81 7.35 31.82 8.94
N ASN A 82 7.32 30.54 8.55
CA ASN A 82 7.63 30.09 7.20
C ASN A 82 6.61 29.07 6.73
N GLY A 83 5.77 29.42 5.76
CA GLY A 83 4.88 28.46 5.11
C GLY A 83 5.70 27.47 4.28
N VAL A 84 5.43 26.18 4.41
CA VAL A 84 6.05 25.10 3.64
C VAL A 84 4.99 24.39 2.79
N SER A 85 5.33 24.13 1.52
CA SER A 85 4.64 23.19 0.64
C SER A 85 5.67 22.22 0.07
N PHE A 86 5.48 20.91 0.23
CA PHE A 86 6.33 19.84 -0.27
C PHE A 86 5.46 18.83 -1.02
N SER A 87 5.77 18.56 -2.28
CA SER A 87 4.91 17.74 -3.13
C SER A 87 5.68 16.77 -4.02
N LEU A 88 5.04 15.65 -4.32
CA LEU A 88 5.38 14.78 -5.45
C LEU A 88 4.31 14.93 -6.52
N ASN A 89 4.70 15.37 -7.71
CA ASN A 89 3.80 15.47 -8.87
C ASN A 89 4.07 14.30 -9.84
N ARG A 90 3.10 13.39 -9.95
CA ARG A 90 3.22 12.20 -10.83
C ARG A 90 3.07 12.52 -12.32
N LEU A 91 2.43 13.64 -12.68
CA LEU A 91 2.31 14.03 -14.10
C LEU A 91 3.65 14.51 -14.67
N THR A 92 4.45 15.18 -13.84
CA THR A 92 5.78 15.71 -14.21
C THR A 92 6.93 14.86 -13.70
N ASP A 93 6.66 13.81 -12.93
CA ASP A 93 7.65 12.97 -12.24
C ASP A 93 8.69 13.82 -11.48
N SER A 94 8.20 14.77 -10.68
CA SER A 94 9.05 15.73 -9.96
C SER A 94 8.68 15.85 -8.50
N LEU A 95 9.69 16.01 -7.64
CA LEU A 95 9.52 16.57 -6.32
C LEU A 95 9.62 18.08 -6.41
N ASN A 96 8.84 18.78 -5.60
CA ASN A 96 8.86 20.23 -5.52
C ASN A 96 8.73 20.63 -4.06
N VAL A 97 9.43 21.69 -3.67
CA VAL A 97 9.25 22.33 -2.36
C VAL A 97 9.22 23.83 -2.55
N THR A 98 8.33 24.50 -1.82
CA THR A 98 8.24 25.95 -1.75
C THR A 98 8.15 26.39 -0.30
N ILE A 99 8.98 27.36 0.07
CA ILE A 99 8.96 28.06 1.35
C ILE A 99 8.56 29.52 1.10
N VAL A 100 7.54 30.00 1.81
CA VAL A 100 7.07 31.39 1.73
C VAL A 100 7.13 32.03 3.10
N ASN A 101 7.82 33.16 3.21
CA ASN A 101 7.92 33.90 4.47
C ASN A 101 8.02 35.41 4.21
N GLY A 102 8.21 36.20 5.28
CA GLY A 102 8.33 37.66 5.18
C GLY A 102 9.53 38.18 4.37
N ASN A 103 10.53 37.33 4.11
CA ASN A 103 11.73 37.66 3.34
C ASN A 103 11.62 37.28 1.86
N GLY A 104 10.66 36.43 1.48
CA GLY A 104 10.38 36.07 0.10
C GLY A 104 9.83 34.67 -0.11
N THR A 105 9.94 34.20 -1.35
CA THR A 105 9.57 32.84 -1.78
C THR A 105 10.82 32.10 -2.26
N TYR A 106 11.03 30.90 -1.74
CA TYR A 106 12.14 30.02 -2.08
C TYR A 106 11.57 28.71 -2.60
N SER A 107 11.97 28.30 -3.81
CA SER A 107 11.48 27.05 -4.40
C SER A 107 12.64 26.21 -4.90
N LEU A 108 12.47 24.91 -4.84
CA LEU A 108 13.42 23.93 -5.33
C LEU A 108 12.66 22.76 -5.97
N ASP A 109 13.13 22.32 -7.12
CA ASP A 109 12.52 21.24 -7.89
C ASP A 109 13.55 20.12 -8.07
N TYR A 110 13.13 18.87 -8.00
CA TYR A 110 13.95 17.70 -8.31
C TYR A 110 13.24 16.83 -9.36
N PRO A 111 13.67 16.86 -10.64
CA PRO A 111 12.96 16.21 -11.73
C PRO A 111 13.37 14.74 -11.94
N ASN A 112 12.53 14.01 -12.67
CA ASN A 112 12.74 12.62 -13.12
C ASN A 112 12.95 11.62 -11.98
N VAL A 113 12.22 11.80 -10.88
CA VAL A 113 12.33 11.05 -9.62
C VAL A 113 12.39 9.53 -9.87
N SER A 114 11.47 9.01 -10.68
CA SER A 114 11.36 7.58 -10.94
C SER A 114 12.62 7.04 -11.62
N SER A 115 13.14 7.76 -12.62
CA SER A 115 14.36 7.35 -13.33
C SER A 115 15.63 7.47 -12.49
N GLN A 116 15.69 8.44 -11.59
CA GLN A 116 16.83 8.63 -10.67
C GLN A 116 16.87 7.50 -9.63
N LEU A 117 15.72 7.12 -9.08
CA LEU A 117 15.59 5.96 -8.20
C LEU A 117 16.01 4.65 -8.90
N ALA A 118 15.55 4.45 -10.13
CA ALA A 118 15.94 3.28 -10.93
C ALA A 118 17.45 3.23 -11.20
N ALA A 119 18.08 4.38 -11.48
CA ALA A 119 19.53 4.46 -11.69
C ALA A 119 20.35 4.13 -10.44
N LEU A 120 19.77 4.32 -9.26
CA LEU A 120 20.36 3.94 -7.97
C LEU A 120 20.13 2.44 -7.63
N GLY A 121 19.45 1.69 -8.50
CA GLY A 121 19.21 0.26 -8.33
C GLY A 121 18.32 -0.06 -7.13
N LYS A 122 17.37 0.84 -6.79
CA LYS A 122 16.44 0.62 -5.68
C LYS A 122 15.50 -0.54 -5.97
N THR A 123 15.22 -1.33 -4.93
CA THR A 123 14.27 -2.45 -5.01
C THR A 123 12.85 -1.93 -5.11
N TYR A 124 12.55 -0.88 -4.35
CA TYR A 124 11.28 -0.18 -4.37
C TYR A 124 11.34 1.09 -5.22
N THR A 125 10.19 1.50 -5.72
CA THR A 125 10.02 2.59 -6.68
C THR A 125 9.04 3.64 -6.14
N VAL A 126 8.80 4.69 -6.93
CA VAL A 126 7.80 5.71 -6.60
C VAL A 126 6.39 5.11 -6.45
N ASP A 127 6.14 3.99 -7.15
CA ASP A 127 4.83 3.34 -7.13
C ASP A 127 4.58 2.56 -5.81
N ASP A 128 5.61 2.41 -4.96
CA ASP A 128 5.56 1.68 -3.68
C ASP A 128 5.43 2.61 -2.45
N LEU A 129 5.37 3.92 -2.66
CA LEU A 129 5.32 4.92 -1.59
C LEU A 129 4.00 4.85 -0.82
N ASN A 130 4.06 4.51 0.46
CA ASN A 130 2.87 4.32 1.30
C ASN A 130 3.03 4.87 2.73
N ILE A 131 4.18 5.46 3.04
CA ILE A 131 4.44 6.05 4.34
C ILE A 131 5.31 7.29 4.26
N MET A 132 5.03 8.28 5.10
CA MET A 132 5.88 9.43 5.34
C MET A 132 6.34 9.46 6.80
N GLN A 133 7.63 9.70 7.01
CA GLN A 133 8.19 10.07 8.30
C GLN A 133 8.41 11.58 8.34
N ILE A 134 8.00 12.20 9.44
CA ILE A 134 8.30 13.57 9.81
C ILE A 134 9.28 13.51 10.98
N THR A 135 10.46 14.11 10.81
CA THR A 135 11.49 14.18 11.85
C THR A 135 11.69 15.63 12.25
N LEU A 136 11.51 15.96 13.53
CA LEU A 136 11.92 17.25 14.08
C LEU A 136 13.04 17.05 15.09
N VAL A 137 14.07 17.86 14.95
CA VAL A 137 15.24 17.89 15.83
C VAL A 137 15.38 19.31 16.31
N ASP A 138 15.47 19.46 17.63
CA ASP A 138 15.69 20.73 18.29
C ASP A 138 16.72 20.53 19.40
N ARG A 139 17.99 20.82 19.08
CA ARG A 139 19.13 20.70 19.99
C ARG A 139 19.89 22.01 20.13
N ASP A 140 19.46 23.06 19.44
CA ASP A 140 19.93 24.41 19.68
C ASP A 140 19.19 25.03 20.87
N GLU A 141 19.47 26.31 21.15
CA GLU A 141 18.62 27.13 22.04
C GLU A 141 17.39 27.69 21.30
N GLY A 142 17.06 27.09 20.15
CA GLY A 142 15.89 27.40 19.34
C GLY A 142 14.70 26.54 19.73
N GLU A 143 13.56 26.80 19.10
CA GLU A 143 12.43 25.88 19.07
C GLU A 143 11.92 25.79 17.64
N VAL A 144 11.66 24.56 17.17
CA VAL A 144 11.14 24.27 15.83
C VAL A 144 9.79 23.59 15.97
N LEU A 145 8.75 24.22 15.44
CA LEU A 145 7.41 23.64 15.37
C LEU A 145 6.92 23.61 13.93
N LEU A 146 6.26 22.52 13.55
CA LEU A 146 5.45 22.44 12.34
C LEU A 146 3.98 22.49 12.75
N GLN A 147 3.30 23.58 12.41
CA GLN A 147 1.91 23.82 12.78
C GLN A 147 0.99 23.71 11.57
N ASN A 148 -0.26 23.30 11.82
CA ASN A 148 -1.32 23.18 10.84
C ASN A 148 -0.90 22.33 9.63
N ALA A 149 -0.17 21.24 9.88
CA ALA A 149 0.29 20.37 8.82
C ALA A 149 -0.91 19.67 8.18
N MET A 150 -0.91 19.61 6.86
CA MET A 150 -1.94 18.94 6.06
C MET A 150 -1.32 18.16 4.91
N ILE A 151 -1.93 17.05 4.53
CA ILE A 151 -1.62 16.30 3.30
C ILE A 151 -2.87 16.32 2.42
N ASP A 152 -2.79 16.92 1.23
CA ASP A 152 -3.94 17.12 0.32
C ASP A 152 -5.20 17.68 1.00
N GLY A 153 -5.01 18.63 1.92
CA GLY A 153 -6.08 19.26 2.69
C GLY A 153 -6.62 18.43 3.88
N GLN A 154 -6.10 17.22 4.12
CA GLN A 154 -6.40 16.45 5.33
C GLN A 154 -5.44 16.83 6.45
N THR A 155 -5.97 17.13 7.63
CA THR A 155 -5.16 17.57 8.78
C THR A 155 -4.30 16.42 9.33
N LEU A 156 -2.99 16.67 9.43
CA LEU A 156 -2.04 15.84 10.17
C LEU A 156 -1.88 16.30 11.62
N GLY A 157 -1.94 17.62 11.86
CA GLY A 157 -1.83 18.22 13.19
C GLY A 157 -0.58 19.08 13.35
N ASP A 158 -0.15 19.23 14.60
CA ASP A 158 1.03 20.01 14.99
C ASP A 158 2.13 19.06 15.49
N PHE A 159 3.38 19.42 15.19
CA PHE A 159 4.57 18.64 15.54
C PHE A 159 5.62 19.57 16.16
N SER A 160 6.31 19.09 17.20
CA SER A 160 7.32 19.86 17.94
C SER A 160 8.50 18.96 18.31
N GLY A 161 9.73 19.40 18.07
CA GLY A 161 10.92 18.65 18.49
C GLY A 161 11.23 18.86 19.99
N ASP A 162 11.47 17.78 20.71
CA ASP A 162 12.20 17.77 21.99
C ASP A 162 13.41 16.84 21.82
N ASN A 163 14.57 17.43 21.51
CA ASN A 163 15.81 16.75 21.11
C ASN A 163 15.76 16.02 19.76
N TRP A 164 14.88 15.04 19.59
CA TRP A 164 14.77 14.21 18.39
C TRP A 164 13.47 13.40 18.39
N ASN A 165 12.48 13.83 17.60
CA ASN A 165 11.17 13.17 17.50
C ASN A 165 10.86 12.78 16.06
N HIS A 166 10.12 11.69 15.94
CA HIS A 166 9.70 11.08 14.70
C HIS A 166 8.19 10.81 14.76
N TRP A 167 7.50 11.15 13.68
CA TRP A 167 6.11 10.77 13.47
C TRP A 167 5.96 10.07 12.14
N MET A 168 5.16 9.01 12.16
CA MET A 168 4.81 8.23 10.99
C MET A 168 3.40 8.62 10.54
N VAL A 169 3.28 8.95 9.25
CA VAL A 169 2.04 9.22 8.55
C VAL A 169 1.77 8.07 7.58
N SER A 170 0.75 7.27 7.88
CA SER A 170 0.38 6.08 7.12
C SER A 170 -1.12 6.06 6.77
N GLY A 171 -1.58 5.02 6.06
CA GLY A 171 -2.97 4.93 5.61
C GLY A 171 -3.33 5.91 4.49
N TYR A 172 -2.30 6.42 3.80
CA TYR A 172 -2.39 7.30 2.64
C TYR A 172 -1.50 6.77 1.52
N ASP A 173 -1.99 6.82 0.28
CA ASP A 173 -1.27 6.33 -0.89
C ASP A 173 -0.42 7.46 -1.51
N PHE A 174 0.85 7.53 -1.13
CA PHE A 174 1.78 8.55 -1.61
C PHE A 174 2.25 8.30 -3.05
N SER A 175 2.02 7.10 -3.60
CA SER A 175 2.42 6.72 -4.95
C SER A 175 1.70 7.52 -6.05
N GLN A 176 0.50 8.04 -5.72
CA GLN A 176 -0.31 8.86 -6.63
C GLN A 176 0.13 10.33 -6.66
N GLY A 177 1.14 10.69 -5.86
CA GLY A 177 1.52 12.07 -5.61
C GLY A 177 0.77 12.65 -4.42
N PHE A 178 1.30 13.75 -3.90
CA PHE A 178 0.77 14.40 -2.71
C PHE A 178 1.23 15.85 -2.64
N GLU A 179 0.53 16.67 -1.88
CA GLU A 179 0.97 17.98 -1.41
C GLU A 179 0.87 18.06 0.12
N LEU A 180 2.03 18.09 0.78
CA LEU A 180 2.16 18.38 2.19
C LEU A 180 2.29 19.89 2.37
N THR A 181 1.46 20.49 3.21
CA THR A 181 1.55 21.90 3.59
C THR A 181 1.63 22.08 5.10
N GLY A 182 2.15 23.21 5.56
CA GLY A 182 2.17 23.57 6.96
C GLY A 182 2.89 24.89 7.21
N THR A 183 3.03 25.27 8.48
CA THR A 183 3.76 26.46 8.90
C THR A 183 4.88 26.07 9.85
N LEU A 184 6.12 26.37 9.48
CA LEU A 184 7.27 26.28 10.36
C LEU A 184 7.38 27.53 11.20
N LEU A 185 7.21 27.37 12.51
CA LEU A 185 7.45 28.39 13.51
C LEU A 185 8.83 28.17 14.12
N LEU A 186 9.69 29.18 14.02
CA LEU A 186 11.06 29.17 14.49
C LEU A 186 11.19 30.24 15.58
N THR A 187 11.50 29.83 16.80
CA THR A 187 11.75 30.76 17.92
C THR A 187 13.11 30.50 18.55
N GLY A 188 13.62 31.43 19.36
CA GLY A 188 14.92 31.29 20.01
C GLY A 188 16.11 31.55 19.09
N SER A 189 17.22 30.84 19.31
CA SER A 189 18.49 31.05 18.58
C SER A 189 19.09 29.75 18.06
N PHE A 190 19.45 29.73 16.77
CA PHE A 190 20.07 28.59 16.11
C PHE A 190 21.58 28.84 15.91
N SER A 191 22.36 28.53 16.93
CA SER A 191 23.79 28.90 17.02
C SER A 191 24.76 27.74 16.78
N ASN A 192 24.31 26.48 16.90
CA ASN A 192 25.17 25.32 16.70
C ASN A 192 25.06 24.80 15.26
N SER A 193 25.67 23.64 15.00
CA SER A 193 25.90 23.15 13.63
C SER A 193 24.61 22.94 12.82
N GLN A 194 24.76 22.81 11.50
CA GLN A 194 23.66 22.74 10.55
C GLN A 194 22.65 21.59 10.78
N GLU A 195 22.92 20.59 11.61
CA GLU A 195 21.99 19.49 11.91
C GLU A 195 21.56 19.43 13.39
N MET A 196 21.91 20.45 14.19
CA MET A 196 21.47 20.55 15.59
C MET A 196 19.99 20.91 15.68
N SER A 197 19.49 21.67 14.70
CA SER A 197 18.05 21.88 14.51
C SER A 197 17.68 21.61 13.05
N LYS A 198 16.71 20.73 12.84
CA LYS A 198 16.21 20.39 11.50
C LYS A 198 14.77 19.91 11.52
N ILE A 199 14.12 20.04 10.38
CA ILE A 199 12.94 19.24 10.03
C ILE A 199 13.25 18.43 8.77
N GLU A 200 12.87 17.17 8.76
CA GLU A 200 13.10 16.26 7.64
C GLU A 200 11.82 15.47 7.35
N PHE A 201 11.39 15.49 6.10
CA PHE A 201 10.29 14.69 5.59
C PHE A 201 10.89 13.61 4.70
N ARG A 202 10.62 12.36 5.00
CA ARG A 202 11.04 11.22 4.17
C ARG A 202 9.82 10.42 3.80
N VAL A 203 9.68 10.08 2.53
CA VAL A 203 8.59 9.21 2.05
C VAL A 203 9.22 7.96 1.49
N GLY A 204 8.64 6.82 1.82
CA GLY A 204 9.22 5.53 1.54
C GLY A 204 8.17 4.44 1.49
N HIS A 205 8.69 3.22 1.47
CA HIS A 205 7.89 2.01 1.55
C HIS A 205 8.00 1.43 2.96
N GLN A 206 6.88 1.27 3.65
CA GLN A 206 6.75 0.38 4.79
C GLN A 206 6.06 -0.90 4.31
N PHE A 207 6.70 -2.04 4.59
CA PHE A 207 6.04 -3.33 4.49
C PHE A 207 4.94 -3.38 5.56
N VAL A 208 3.68 -3.34 5.13
CA VAL A 208 2.57 -3.73 5.99
C VAL A 208 2.43 -5.23 5.79
N PRO A 209 2.75 -6.07 6.80
CA PRO A 209 2.54 -7.50 6.66
C PRO A 209 1.07 -7.76 6.36
N ASP A 210 0.83 -8.51 5.28
CA ASP A 210 -0.50 -9.00 4.99
C ASP A 210 -0.92 -9.97 6.11
N THR A 211 -2.02 -9.63 6.78
CA THR A 211 -2.60 -10.39 7.89
C THR A 211 -4.05 -10.78 7.62
N THR A 212 -4.54 -10.46 6.43
CA THR A 212 -5.92 -10.61 6.02
C THR A 212 -6.03 -11.91 5.22
N PRO A 213 -6.77 -12.92 5.71
CA PRO A 213 -6.86 -14.18 4.98
C PRO A 213 -7.71 -14.07 3.72
N PRO A 214 -7.40 -14.88 2.69
CA PRO A 214 -8.20 -14.93 1.47
C PRO A 214 -9.58 -15.56 1.73
N THR A 215 -10.50 -15.37 0.79
CA THR A 215 -11.81 -16.05 0.75
C THR A 215 -11.85 -17.07 -0.38
N THR A 216 -12.38 -18.27 -0.11
CA THR A 216 -12.53 -19.36 -1.08
C THR A 216 -14.00 -19.57 -1.44
N THR A 217 -14.28 -19.90 -2.69
CA THR A 217 -15.63 -20.28 -3.17
C THR A 217 -15.56 -21.62 -3.91
N ILE A 218 -16.54 -22.49 -3.68
CA ILE A 218 -16.77 -23.68 -4.53
C ILE A 218 -17.68 -23.23 -5.68
N ASP A 219 -17.13 -23.19 -6.89
CA ASP A 219 -17.78 -22.70 -8.10
C ASP A 219 -18.65 -23.79 -8.75
N ASN A 220 -18.17 -25.03 -8.74
CA ASN A 220 -18.88 -26.21 -9.22
C ASN A 220 -18.57 -27.45 -8.38
N ALA A 221 -19.56 -28.30 -8.18
CA ALA A 221 -19.46 -29.58 -7.50
C ALA A 221 -20.25 -30.65 -8.26
N ASP A 222 -19.55 -31.38 -9.13
CA ASP A 222 -20.12 -32.46 -9.92
C ASP A 222 -19.74 -33.81 -9.31
N SER A 223 -20.72 -34.58 -8.86
CA SER A 223 -20.46 -35.87 -8.21
C SER A 223 -21.39 -36.98 -8.68
N THR A 224 -20.88 -38.20 -8.67
CA THR A 224 -21.71 -39.40 -8.74
C THR A 224 -22.54 -39.51 -7.46
N THR A 225 -23.84 -39.78 -7.62
CA THR A 225 -24.78 -39.95 -6.49
C THR A 225 -25.29 -41.40 -6.37
N GLU A 226 -25.07 -42.22 -7.40
CA GLU A 226 -25.52 -43.60 -7.49
C GLU A 226 -24.53 -44.46 -8.29
N VAL A 227 -24.24 -45.67 -7.81
CA VAL A 227 -23.40 -46.68 -8.47
C VAL A 227 -24.11 -48.03 -8.53
N ILE A 228 -23.81 -48.85 -9.54
CA ILE A 228 -24.43 -50.18 -9.72
C ILE A 228 -23.49 -51.28 -9.22
N GLY A 229 -23.95 -52.08 -8.24
CA GLY A 229 -23.16 -53.20 -7.73
C GLY A 229 -21.83 -52.75 -7.06
N PRO A 230 -20.69 -53.43 -7.29
CA PRO A 230 -19.41 -53.11 -6.64
C PRO A 230 -18.66 -51.93 -7.28
N GLN A 231 -19.34 -51.09 -8.07
CA GLN A 231 -18.71 -49.95 -8.73
C GLN A 231 -18.39 -48.83 -7.73
N LEU A 232 -17.42 -47.99 -8.09
CA LEU A 232 -16.99 -46.83 -7.31
C LEU A 232 -17.37 -45.53 -8.01
N GLY A 233 -17.60 -44.49 -7.22
CA GLY A 233 -17.99 -43.17 -7.68
C GLY A 233 -16.80 -42.24 -7.93
N THR A 234 -17.11 -41.12 -8.56
CA THR A 234 -16.20 -39.99 -8.77
C THR A 234 -16.85 -38.68 -8.32
N ALA A 235 -16.02 -37.68 -8.00
CA ALA A 235 -16.45 -36.30 -7.74
C ALA A 235 -15.40 -35.31 -8.26
N VAL A 236 -15.85 -34.22 -8.85
CA VAL A 236 -15.03 -33.13 -9.42
C VAL A 236 -15.49 -31.83 -8.79
N PHE A 237 -14.54 -31.04 -8.29
CA PHE A 237 -14.82 -29.73 -7.70
C PHE A 237 -13.99 -28.66 -8.38
N GLU A 238 -14.67 -27.60 -8.81
CA GLU A 238 -14.06 -26.34 -9.22
C GLU A 238 -14.24 -25.33 -8.09
N PHE A 239 -13.18 -24.60 -7.80
CA PHE A 239 -13.15 -23.57 -6.79
C PHE A 239 -12.20 -22.45 -7.20
N SER A 240 -12.42 -21.29 -6.60
CA SER A 240 -11.62 -20.09 -6.79
C SER A 240 -11.45 -19.35 -5.46
N GLY A 241 -10.54 -18.39 -5.46
CA GLY A 241 -10.21 -17.58 -4.31
C GLY A 241 -10.07 -16.12 -4.70
N THR A 242 -10.29 -15.25 -3.72
CA THR A 242 -10.08 -13.81 -3.83
C THR A 242 -9.38 -13.31 -2.59
N ASP A 243 -8.51 -12.34 -2.78
CA ASP A 243 -7.73 -11.69 -1.72
C ASP A 243 -7.52 -10.22 -2.11
N GLU A 244 -7.31 -9.34 -1.13
CA GLU A 244 -7.05 -7.92 -1.40
C GLU A 244 -5.60 -7.62 -1.78
N THR A 245 -4.65 -8.47 -1.40
CA THR A 245 -3.21 -8.25 -1.63
C THR A 245 -2.64 -9.25 -2.64
N THR A 246 -2.91 -10.55 -2.44
CA THR A 246 -2.43 -11.62 -3.31
C THR A 246 -3.29 -11.76 -4.55
N ALA A 247 -2.70 -11.63 -5.74
CA ALA A 247 -3.42 -11.86 -6.98
C ALA A 247 -4.02 -13.28 -7.04
N ASN A 248 -5.23 -13.43 -7.60
CA ASN A 248 -5.96 -14.70 -7.59
C ASN A 248 -5.16 -15.87 -8.19
N GLU A 249 -4.34 -15.62 -9.21
CA GLU A 249 -3.45 -16.60 -9.84
C GLU A 249 -2.28 -17.07 -8.97
N ASN A 250 -1.95 -16.30 -7.92
CA ASN A 250 -0.87 -16.60 -6.97
C ASN A 250 -1.38 -17.28 -5.69
N LEU A 251 -2.70 -17.34 -5.49
CA LEU A 251 -3.28 -18.08 -4.37
C LEU A 251 -2.96 -19.57 -4.47
N ARG A 252 -2.46 -20.14 -3.37
CA ARG A 252 -2.31 -21.60 -3.23
C ARG A 252 -3.57 -22.17 -2.60
N TYR A 253 -3.89 -23.42 -2.89
CA TYR A 253 -5.07 -24.07 -2.34
C TYR A 253 -4.70 -25.36 -1.62
N GLU A 254 -5.45 -25.62 -0.55
CA GLU A 254 -5.48 -26.92 0.11
C GLU A 254 -6.89 -27.47 0.11
N CYS A 255 -6.99 -28.78 -0.07
CA CYS A 255 -8.24 -29.52 -0.08
C CYS A 255 -8.17 -30.66 0.93
N ARG A 256 -9.32 -31.01 1.49
CA ARG A 256 -9.50 -32.24 2.26
C ARG A 256 -10.84 -32.89 1.93
N LEU A 257 -10.86 -34.22 2.08
CA LEU A 257 -12.06 -35.03 2.00
C LEU A 257 -12.38 -35.56 3.40
N ASN A 258 -13.62 -35.37 3.82
CA ASN A 258 -14.09 -35.58 5.19
C ASN A 258 -13.21 -34.81 6.19
N ASP A 259 -12.96 -35.39 7.35
CA ASP A 259 -12.06 -34.83 8.38
C ASP A 259 -10.59 -35.26 8.17
N GLY A 260 -10.20 -35.54 6.92
CA GLY A 260 -8.81 -35.84 6.57
C GLY A 260 -7.88 -34.63 6.69
N ASP A 261 -6.58 -34.89 6.52
CA ASP A 261 -5.56 -33.84 6.52
C ASP A 261 -5.70 -32.92 5.30
N TRP A 262 -5.32 -31.66 5.49
CA TRP A 262 -5.18 -30.70 4.39
C TRP A 262 -4.04 -31.12 3.48
N THR A 263 -4.31 -31.14 2.17
CA THR A 263 -3.31 -31.47 1.15
C THR A 263 -3.34 -30.41 0.06
N PRO A 264 -2.18 -30.00 -0.48
CA PRO A 264 -2.14 -29.10 -1.62
C PRO A 264 -2.97 -29.64 -2.80
N CYS A 265 -3.78 -28.79 -3.40
CA CYS A 265 -4.63 -29.14 -4.53
C CYS A 265 -4.72 -28.00 -5.54
N THR A 266 -5.22 -28.30 -6.74
CA THR A 266 -5.46 -27.33 -7.81
C THR A 266 -6.90 -27.49 -8.30
N SER A 267 -7.54 -26.38 -8.65
CA SER A 267 -8.86 -26.37 -9.27
C SER A 267 -8.76 -26.60 -10.78
N PRO A 268 -9.57 -27.50 -11.39
CA PRO A 268 -10.46 -28.46 -10.74
C PRO A 268 -9.70 -29.62 -10.08
N VAL A 269 -10.25 -30.14 -8.97
CA VAL A 269 -9.76 -31.37 -8.29
C VAL A 269 -10.72 -32.52 -8.53
N THR A 270 -10.20 -33.73 -8.75
CA THR A 270 -11.00 -34.95 -8.97
C THR A 270 -10.68 -36.01 -7.94
N TYR A 271 -11.72 -36.58 -7.32
CA TYR A 271 -11.66 -37.77 -6.47
C TYR A 271 -12.27 -38.97 -7.20
N THR A 272 -11.56 -40.09 -7.23
CA THR A 272 -12.01 -41.35 -7.83
C THR A 272 -12.11 -42.44 -6.79
N ASP A 273 -12.62 -43.61 -7.19
CA ASP A 273 -12.61 -44.82 -6.38
C ASP A 273 -13.36 -44.67 -5.05
N LEU A 274 -14.39 -43.82 -5.04
CA LEU A 274 -15.22 -43.56 -3.87
C LEU A 274 -16.24 -44.67 -3.67
N ALA A 275 -16.14 -45.37 -2.55
CA ALA A 275 -17.12 -46.37 -2.16
C ALA A 275 -18.49 -45.70 -1.86
N PRO A 276 -19.59 -46.47 -1.85
CA PRO A 276 -20.85 -45.99 -1.34
C PRO A 276 -20.72 -45.48 0.10
N GLY A 277 -21.20 -44.26 0.34
CA GLY A 277 -20.99 -43.56 1.60
C GLY A 277 -21.25 -42.06 1.48
N SER A 278 -21.21 -41.36 2.62
CA SER A 278 -21.31 -39.90 2.68
C SER A 278 -19.93 -39.28 2.70
N TYR A 279 -19.79 -38.17 1.98
CA TYR A 279 -18.53 -37.45 1.81
C TYR A 279 -18.72 -35.95 2.02
N THR A 280 -17.69 -35.30 2.54
CA THR A 280 -17.61 -33.83 2.67
C THR A 280 -16.33 -33.34 2.03
N PHE A 281 -16.41 -32.55 0.97
CA PHE A 281 -15.26 -31.86 0.41
C PHE A 281 -15.12 -30.48 1.07
N THR A 282 -13.90 -30.08 1.40
CA THR A 282 -13.59 -28.72 1.86
C THR A 282 -12.36 -28.21 1.11
N ALA A 283 -12.39 -26.95 0.66
CA ALA A 283 -11.26 -26.27 0.05
C ALA A 283 -10.95 -24.97 0.80
N ARG A 284 -9.68 -24.59 0.87
CA ARG A 284 -9.23 -23.29 1.39
C ARG A 284 -8.13 -22.70 0.52
N ALA A 285 -8.23 -21.42 0.22
CA ALA A 285 -7.17 -20.61 -0.34
C ALA A 285 -6.19 -20.19 0.76
N ILE A 286 -4.95 -19.94 0.36
CA ILE A 286 -3.89 -19.41 1.21
C ILE A 286 -3.10 -18.38 0.38
N ASP A 287 -2.87 -17.22 0.96
CA ASP A 287 -2.17 -16.11 0.31
C ASP A 287 -0.64 -16.29 0.31
N GLU A 288 0.11 -15.34 -0.27
CA GLU A 288 1.57 -15.37 -0.28
C GLU A 288 2.20 -15.11 1.10
N ALA A 289 1.50 -14.42 2.00
CA ALA A 289 1.93 -14.17 3.38
C ALA A 289 1.73 -15.39 4.31
N GLY A 290 0.96 -16.38 3.87
CA GLY A 290 0.66 -17.60 4.58
C GLY A 290 -0.64 -17.59 5.38
N ASN A 291 -1.49 -16.56 5.26
CA ASN A 291 -2.82 -16.59 5.88
C ASN A 291 -3.76 -17.49 5.06
N ALA A 292 -4.47 -18.38 5.75
CA ALA A 292 -5.39 -19.34 5.14
C ALA A 292 -6.83 -18.93 5.40
N ASP A 293 -7.72 -19.18 4.44
CA ASP A 293 -9.15 -18.90 4.58
C ASP A 293 -9.68 -19.43 5.92
N ALA A 294 -10.19 -18.49 6.73
CA ALA A 294 -10.65 -18.74 8.09
C ALA A 294 -12.01 -19.46 8.12
N ASN A 295 -12.80 -19.39 7.04
CA ASN A 295 -14.14 -19.95 6.93
C ASN A 295 -14.30 -20.76 5.63
N PRO A 296 -13.54 -21.85 5.47
CA PRO A 296 -13.47 -22.55 4.20
C PRO A 296 -14.81 -23.19 3.82
N PRO A 297 -15.27 -23.04 2.55
CA PRO A 297 -16.50 -23.63 2.07
C PRO A 297 -16.41 -25.16 2.05
N SER A 298 -17.56 -25.82 2.24
CA SER A 298 -17.66 -27.27 2.15
C SER A 298 -18.88 -27.72 1.35
N GLN A 299 -18.75 -28.86 0.68
CA GLN A 299 -19.82 -29.51 -0.07
C GLN A 299 -20.00 -30.95 0.41
N GLN A 300 -21.22 -31.29 0.82
CA GLN A 300 -21.58 -32.66 1.21
C GLN A 300 -22.31 -33.39 0.09
N TRP A 301 -22.04 -34.68 -0.06
CA TRP A 301 -22.78 -35.56 -0.96
C TRP A 301 -22.81 -37.00 -0.44
N THR A 302 -23.59 -37.85 -1.08
CA THR A 302 -23.67 -39.29 -0.75
C THR A 302 -23.73 -40.11 -2.02
N ILE A 303 -22.94 -41.18 -2.05
CA ILE A 303 -22.97 -42.21 -3.09
C ILE A 303 -23.81 -43.38 -2.58
N SER A 304 -24.91 -43.67 -3.28
CA SER A 304 -25.80 -44.79 -2.98
C SER A 304 -25.55 -45.99 -3.90
N VAL A 305 -25.94 -47.19 -3.47
CA VAL A 305 -25.87 -48.41 -4.30
C VAL A 305 -27.25 -48.74 -4.82
N SER A 306 -27.33 -49.00 -6.12
CA SER A 306 -28.46 -49.68 -6.73
C SER A 306 -28.12 -51.09 -7.18
N TYR A 307 -29.05 -52.01 -6.95
CA TYR A 307 -28.97 -53.38 -7.42
C TYR A 307 -30.01 -53.61 -8.51
N ILE A 308 -29.58 -54.10 -9.67
CA ILE A 308 -30.51 -54.59 -10.68
C ILE A 308 -31.00 -55.97 -10.25
N VAL A 309 -32.28 -56.07 -9.91
CA VAL A 309 -32.93 -57.34 -9.58
C VAL A 309 -33.58 -57.92 -10.84
N TYR A 310 -33.03 -59.02 -11.34
CA TYR A 310 -33.67 -59.79 -12.40
C TYR A 310 -34.75 -60.69 -11.79
N ILE A 311 -36.02 -60.41 -12.07
CA ILE A 311 -37.13 -61.29 -11.72
C ILE A 311 -37.34 -62.25 -12.91
N PRO A 312 -37.05 -63.55 -12.77
CA PRO A 312 -37.33 -64.50 -13.85
C PRO A 312 -38.85 -64.66 -14.01
N VAL A 313 -39.37 -64.30 -15.17
CA VAL A 313 -40.76 -64.59 -15.55
C VAL A 313 -40.83 -66.05 -15.99
N VAL A 314 -41.43 -66.90 -15.15
CA VAL A 314 -41.77 -68.27 -15.55
C VAL A 314 -43.08 -68.22 -16.34
N ILE A 315 -43.00 -68.33 -17.66
CA ILE A 315 -44.18 -68.52 -18.51
C ILE A 315 -44.56 -70.01 -18.39
N LYS A 316 -45.73 -70.30 -17.83
CA LYS A 316 -46.33 -71.64 -17.79
C LYS A 316 -47.24 -71.87 -18.99
#